data_AF-A0A959ARG9-F1
#
_entry.id   AF-A0A959ARG9-F1
#
_cell.length_a   1.000
_cell.length_b   1.000
_cell.length_c   1.000
_cell.angle_alpha   90.00
_cell.angle_beta   90.00
_cell.angle_gamma   90.00
#
_symmetry.space_group_name_H-M   'P 1'
#
loop_
_entity.id
_entity.type
_entity.pdbx_description
1 polymer ?
#
loop_
_entity_poly.entity_id
_entity_poly.type
_entity_poly.pdbx_seq_one_letter_code
_entity_poly.pdbx_strand_id
1 'polypeptide(L)'
;YTDVVAFAAAQRMSKAGETVFGAGLRRILSEETDLALQFTLGTRLGDALIPAFQIEWMNWTAGLSYDWNNSDFDVATGGRGGFEIAVVYRTLPVPPVRTFKSCPIF
;
A
#
# COMPACT_ATOMS: atom_id res chain seq x y z
N TYR A 1 -10.32 12.68 -8.68
CA TYR A 1 -11.19 12.40 -7.51
C TYR A 1 -10.32 12.03 -6.30
N THR A 2 -10.80 12.13 -5.05
CA THR A 2 -10.01 11.77 -3.85
C THR A 2 -10.69 10.67 -3.05
N ASP A 3 -9.91 9.64 -2.72
CA ASP A 3 -10.27 8.54 -1.85
C ASP A 3 -9.57 8.60 -0.51
N VAL A 4 -10.22 8.01 0.49
CA VAL A 4 -9.60 7.62 1.75
C VAL A 4 -9.15 6.17 1.63
N VAL A 5 -7.93 5.89 2.06
CA VAL A 5 -7.38 4.53 2.12
C VAL A 5 -7.02 4.21 3.55
N ALA A 6 -7.36 3.02 4.01
CA ALA A 6 -6.95 2.49 5.30
C ALA A 6 -6.37 1.09 5.09
N PHE A 7 -5.39 0.72 5.91
CA PHE A 7 -4.76 -0.60 5.87
C PHE A 7 -4.38 -1.06 7.27
N ALA A 8 -4.32 -2.38 7.42
CA ALA A 8 -3.81 -3.04 8.60
C ALA A 8 -3.03 -4.29 8.15
N ALA A 9 -1.90 -4.55 8.80
CA ALA A 9 -1.09 -5.72 8.57
C ALA A 9 -0.65 -6.31 9.90
N ALA A 10 -0.71 -7.63 10.03
CA ALA A 10 -0.18 -8.34 11.19
C ALA A 10 0.74 -9.46 10.68
N GLN A 11 1.96 -9.49 11.19
CA GLN A 11 2.97 -10.47 10.82
C GLN A 11 3.56 -11.14 12.06
N ARG A 12 3.91 -12.42 11.94
CA ARG A 12 4.53 -13.20 13.02
C ARG A 12 5.65 -14.05 12.48
N MET A 13 6.85 -13.90 13.06
CA MET A 13 8.03 -14.70 12.78
C MET A 13 8.47 -15.40 14.05
N SER A 14 8.17 -16.70 14.16
CA SER A 14 8.43 -17.49 15.37
C SER A 14 7.81 -16.83 16.63
N LYS A 15 8.65 -16.33 17.55
CA LYS A 15 8.22 -15.61 18.76
C LYS A 15 8.02 -14.11 18.57
N ALA A 16 8.57 -13.52 17.51
CA ALA A 16 8.40 -12.10 17.20
C ALA A 16 7.08 -11.88 16.46
N GLY A 17 6.39 -10.79 16.80
CA GLY A 17 5.15 -10.39 16.16
C GLY A 17 5.11 -8.90 15.99
N GLU A 18 4.50 -8.46 14.90
CA GLU A 18 4.40 -7.06 14.55
C GLU A 18 3.00 -6.79 13.98
N THR A 19 2.45 -5.63 14.30
CA THR A 19 1.16 -5.19 13.77
C THR A 19 1.26 -3.73 13.38
N VAL A 20 0.82 -3.43 12.17
CA VAL A 20 0.87 -2.11 11.55
C VAL A 20 -0.54 -1.69 11.18
N PHE A 21 -0.90 -0.45 11.49
CA PHE A 21 -2.14 0.19 11.06
C PHE A 21 -1.80 1.47 10.33
N GLY A 22 -2.59 1.85 9.34
CA GLY A 22 -2.39 3.12 8.67
C GLY A 22 -3.59 3.60 7.90
N ALA A 23 -3.58 4.88 7.60
CA ALA A 23 -4.59 5.51 6.78
C ALA A 23 -3.98 6.65 5.96
N GLY A 24 -4.71 7.10 4.96
CA GLY A 24 -4.22 8.12 4.05
C GLY A 24 -5.24 8.56 3.02
N LEU A 25 -4.74 9.35 2.08
CA LEU A 25 -5.52 9.89 0.98
C LEU A 25 -4.88 9.46 -0.33
N ARG A 26 -5.73 9.11 -1.29
CA ARG A 26 -5.34 8.84 -2.66
C ARG A 26 -6.07 9.80 -3.59
N ARG A 27 -5.31 10.55 -4.39
CA ARG A 27 -5.83 11.48 -5.39
C ARG A 27 -5.62 10.88 -6.77
N ILE A 28 -6.71 10.57 -7.45
CA ILE A 28 -6.69 10.20 -8.87
C ILE A 28 -6.59 11.49 -9.69
N LEU A 29 -5.53 11.55 -10.50
CA LEU A 29 -5.19 12.67 -11.39
C LEU A 29 -5.71 12.43 -12.82
N SER A 30 -5.63 11.19 -13.31
CA SER A 30 -6.07 10.83 -14.66
C SER A 30 -6.62 9.40 -14.66
N GLU A 31 -7.84 9.25 -15.16
CA GLU A 31 -8.47 7.93 -15.31
C GLU A 31 -8.00 7.20 -16.59
N GLU A 32 -7.61 7.94 -17.63
CA GLU A 32 -7.15 7.36 -18.89
C GLU A 32 -5.81 6.62 -18.74
N THR A 33 -4.93 7.15 -17.89
CA THR A 33 -3.60 6.57 -17.62
C THR A 33 -3.53 5.85 -16.27
N ASP A 34 -4.66 5.78 -15.55
CA ASP A 34 -4.76 5.29 -14.17
C ASP A 34 -3.66 5.89 -13.27
N LEU A 35 -3.49 7.21 -13.37
CA LEU A 35 -2.48 7.96 -12.62
C LEU A 35 -3.08 8.42 -11.29
N ALA A 36 -2.52 7.94 -10.18
CA ALA A 36 -2.90 8.39 -8.85
C ALA A 36 -1.69 8.66 -7.97
N LEU A 37 -1.83 9.64 -7.08
CA LEU A 37 -0.87 9.92 -6.00
C LEU A 37 -1.51 9.55 -4.67
N GLN A 38 -0.78 8.82 -3.85
CA GLN A 38 -1.23 8.42 -2.53
C GLN A 38 -0.23 8.86 -1.46
N PHE A 39 -0.76 9.37 -0.38
CA PHE A 39 -0.01 9.61 0.85
C PHE A 39 -0.67 8.85 1.98
N THR A 40 0.11 8.08 2.73
CA THR A 40 -0.36 7.34 3.90
C THR A 40 0.54 7.57 5.09
N LEU A 41 -0.07 7.55 6.27
CA LEU A 41 0.64 7.50 7.54
C LEU A 41 0.28 6.19 8.25
N GLY A 42 1.28 5.36 8.46
CA GLY A 42 1.20 4.13 9.22
C GLY A 42 1.81 4.26 10.61
N THR A 43 1.47 3.36 11.51
CA THR A 43 2.13 3.15 12.79
C THR A 43 2.29 1.66 13.04
N ARG A 44 3.48 1.27 13.50
CA ARG A 44 3.74 -0.05 14.04
C ARG A 44 3.47 -0.01 15.54
N LEU A 45 2.59 -0.88 16.01
CA LEU A 45 2.22 -0.93 17.41
C LEU A 45 3.45 -1.20 18.28
N GLY A 46 3.82 -0.19 19.08
CA GLY A 46 4.86 -0.28 20.09
C GLY A 46 6.07 0.60 19.84
N ASP A 47 6.40 0.95 18.59
CA ASP A 47 7.71 1.55 18.32
C ASP A 47 7.85 2.44 17.08
N ALA A 48 6.95 2.48 16.08
CA ALA A 48 7.25 3.25 14.86
C ALA A 48 6.08 4.02 14.23
N LEU A 49 6.45 5.09 13.52
CA LEU A 49 5.59 5.89 12.63
C LEU A 49 6.15 5.82 11.20
N ILE A 50 5.28 5.58 10.23
CA ILE A 50 5.67 5.22 8.86
C ILE A 50 4.94 6.13 7.86
N PRO A 51 5.44 7.34 7.58
CA PRO A 51 4.97 8.11 6.43
C PRO A 51 5.37 7.43 5.12
N ALA A 52 4.47 7.42 4.14
CA ALA A 52 4.74 6.88 2.82
C ALA A 52 4.07 7.69 1.71
N PHE A 53 4.75 7.77 0.57
CA PHE A 53 4.23 8.31 -0.68
C PHE A 53 4.23 7.21 -1.74
N GLN A 54 3.15 7.12 -2.51
CA GLN A 54 3.01 6.15 -3.57
C GLN A 54 2.47 6.82 -4.84
N ILE A 55 2.93 6.33 -5.99
CA ILE A 55 2.48 6.73 -7.31
C ILE A 55 1.96 5.46 -8.00
N GLU A 56 0.71 5.51 -8.42
CA GLU A 56 0.07 4.50 -9.25
C GLU A 56 0.09 5.00 -10.69
N TRP A 57 0.54 4.14 -11.62
CA TRP A 57 0.52 4.41 -13.05
C TRP A 57 0.26 3.11 -13.81
N MET A 58 -0.90 3.02 -14.47
CA MET A 58 -1.35 1.81 -15.16
C MET A 58 -1.30 0.59 -14.22
N ASN A 59 -0.46 -0.40 -14.53
CA ASN A 59 -0.31 -1.62 -13.76
C ASN A 59 0.76 -1.53 -12.66
N TRP A 60 1.40 -0.38 -12.50
CA TRP A 60 2.52 -0.18 -11.60
C TRP A 60 2.12 0.65 -10.40
N THR A 61 2.64 0.27 -9.24
CA THR A 61 2.66 1.12 -8.04
C THR A 61 4.10 1.21 -7.57
N ALA A 62 4.63 2.42 -7.48
CA ALA A 62 5.93 2.68 -6.87
C ALA A 62 5.72 3.47 -5.57
N GLY A 63 6.42 3.11 -4.51
CA GLY A 63 6.26 3.72 -3.20
C GLY A 63 7.59 3.94 -2.50
N LEU A 64 7.63 4.99 -1.69
CA LEU A 64 8.71 5.29 -0.76
C LEU A 64 8.11 5.43 0.64
N SER A 65 8.68 4.73 1.62
CA SER A 65 8.36 4.86 3.03
C SER A 65 9.60 5.15 3.87
N TYR A 66 9.38 5.73 5.04
CA TYR A 66 10.40 5.86 6.06
C TYR A 66 9.87 5.30 7.37
N ASP A 67 10.47 4.22 7.88
CA ASP A 67 10.17 3.68 9.21
C ASP A 67 10.88 4.57 10.23
N TRP A 68 10.13 5.43 10.93
CA TRP A 68 10.67 6.24 12.02
C TRP A 68 10.40 5.55 13.35
N ASN A 69 11.46 5.01 13.96
CA ASN A 69 11.42 4.43 15.29
C ASN A 69 11.35 5.52 16.38
N ASN A 70 10.33 5.46 17.24
CA ASN A 70 10.06 6.35 18.37
C ASN A 70 9.90 5.57 19.70
N SER A 71 10.45 4.35 19.79
CA SER A 71 10.41 3.57 21.05
C SER A 71 11.35 4.12 22.11
N ASP A 72 11.04 3.84 23.39
CA ASP A 72 11.86 4.15 24.57
C ASP A 72 13.25 3.47 24.57
N PHE A 73 13.53 2.59 23.60
CA PHE A 73 14.84 1.99 23.33
C PHE A 73 15.79 2.95 22.56
N ASP A 74 15.62 4.25 22.80
CA ASP A 74 16.28 5.36 22.10
C ASP A 74 17.80 5.43 22.34
N VAL A 75 18.31 4.74 23.37
CA VAL A 75 19.73 4.70 23.76
C VAL A 75 20.62 4.02 22.70
N ALA A 76 20.06 3.19 21.81
CA ALA A 76 20.83 2.46 20.80
C ALA A 76 20.60 2.92 19.34
N THR A 77 19.47 3.57 19.04
CA THR A 77 19.05 3.91 17.66
C THR A 77 19.04 5.41 17.38
N GLY A 78 18.84 6.26 18.41
CA GLY A 78 18.74 7.71 18.28
C GLY A 78 17.58 8.16 17.39
N GLY A 79 16.42 7.50 17.50
CA GLY A 79 15.22 7.76 16.70
C GLY A 79 15.37 7.52 15.19
N ARG A 80 16.47 6.88 14.75
CA ARG A 80 16.69 6.59 13.33
C ARG A 80 15.99 5.29 12.95
N GLY A 81 15.29 5.30 11.83
CA GLY A 81 14.95 4.04 11.16
C GLY A 81 15.32 4.06 9.69
N GLY A 82 14.54 3.37 8.86
CA GLY A 82 14.96 2.93 7.53
C GLY A 82 14.15 3.55 6.40
N PHE A 83 14.84 3.94 5.32
CA PHE A 83 14.19 4.20 4.04
C PHE A 83 13.85 2.89 3.35
N GLU A 84 12.64 2.81 2.81
CA GLU A 84 12.14 1.65 2.10
C GLU A 84 11.57 2.06 0.75
N ILE A 85 11.82 1.25 -0.26
CA ILE A 85 11.32 1.45 -1.63
C ILE A 85 10.52 0.20 -2.01
N ALA A 86 9.31 0.40 -2.52
CA ALA A 86 8.44 -0.66 -3.00
C ALA A 86 8.10 -0.43 -4.47
N VAL A 87 8.12 -1.50 -5.26
CA VAL A 87 7.62 -1.50 -6.64
C VAL A 87 6.73 -2.73 -6.80
N VAL A 88 5.48 -2.50 -7.19
CA VAL A 88 4.46 -3.52 -7.35
C VAL A 88 3.94 -3.48 -8.78
N TYR A 89 3.92 -4.64 -9.44
CA TYR A 89 3.24 -4.82 -10.71
C TYR A 89 1.97 -5.65 -10.49
N ARG A 90 0.83 -5.18 -11.00
CA ARG A 90 -0.47 -5.86 -10.90
C ARG A 90 -0.94 -6.32 -12.27
N THR A 91 -1.11 -7.62 -12.45
CA THR A 91 -1.78 -8.17 -13.64
C THR A 91 -3.29 -7.96 -13.50
N LEU A 92 -3.90 -7.29 -14.46
CA LEU A 92 -5.36 -7.18 -14.50
C LEU A 92 -5.91 -8.48 -15.11
N PRO A 93 -6.80 -9.20 -14.41
CA PRO A 93 -7.44 -10.36 -15.00
C PRO A 93 -8.23 -9.91 -16.23
N VAL A 94 -7.98 -10.53 -17.37
CA VAL A 94 -8.77 -10.31 -18.59
C VAL A 94 -10.22 -10.67 -18.24
N PRO A 95 -11.19 -9.76 -18.43
CA PRO A 95 -12.59 -10.11 -18.18
C PRO A 95 -12.93 -11.36 -18.99
N PRO A 96 -13.62 -12.37 -18.39
CA PRO A 96 -14.00 -13.54 -19.14
C PRO A 96 -14.79 -13.10 -20.37
N VAL A 97 -14.44 -13.65 -21.54
CA VAL A 97 -15.18 -13.40 -22.78
C VAL A 97 -16.66 -13.64 -22.49
N ARG A 98 -17.51 -12.64 -22.79
CA ARG A 98 -18.96 -12.80 -22.63
C ARG A 98 -19.38 -13.98 -23.51
N THR A 99 -19.68 -15.12 -22.90
CA THR A 99 -20.19 -16.28 -23.61
C THR A 99 -21.58 -15.92 -24.11
N PHE A 100 -21.68 -15.56 -25.39
CA PHE A 100 -22.98 -15.41 -26.03
C PHE A 100 -23.64 -16.79 -26.04
N LYS A 101 -24.69 -16.97 -25.25
CA LYS A 101 -25.54 -18.16 -25.36
C LYS A 101 -26.24 -18.07 -26.71
N SER A 102 -25.65 -18.69 -27.74
CA SER A 102 -26.36 -19.00 -28.97
C SER A 102 -27.43 -20.02 -28.59
N CYS A 103 -28.66 -19.56 -28.33
CA CYS A 103 -29.78 -20.46 -28.19
C CYS A 103 -30.02 -21.11 -29.55
N PRO A 104 -29.97 -22.44 -29.68
CA PRO A 104 -30.31 -23.08 -30.94
C PRO A 104 -31.79 -22.81 -31.23
N ILE A 105 -32.06 -22.31 -32.43
CA ILE A 105 -33.40 -22.16 -32.97
C ILE A 105 -33.84 -23.58 -33.33
N PHE A 106 -34.79 -24.14 -32.57
CA PHE A 106 -35.49 -25.39 -32.90
C PHE A 106 -36.73 -25.07 -33.72
#